data_AF-J9E429-F1
#
_entry.id   AF-J9E429-F1
#
_cell.length_a   1.000
_cell.length_b   1.000
_cell.length_c   1.000
_cell.angle_alpha   90.00
_cell.angle_beta   90.00
_cell.angle_gamma   90.00
#
_symmetry.space_group_name_H-M   'P 1'
#
loop_
_entity.id
_entity.type
_entity.pdbx_description
1 polymer ?
#
loop_
_entity_poly.entity_id
_entity_poly.type
_entity_poly.pdbx_seq_one_letter_code
_entity_poly.pdbx_strand_id
1 'polypeptide(L)' 'MNDKCLQIIVNSMHRYQPNIHVVVHADGNGRQCRTFSFPNTSFMAVTAYQNHR' A
#
# COMPACT_ATOMS: atom_id res chain seq x y z
N MET A 1 -12.15 0.84 23.59
CA MET A 1 -12.61 -0.07 22.53
C MET A 1 -12.23 0.53 21.17
N ASN A 2 -10.96 0.85 20.93
CA ASN A 2 -10.49 1.54 19.72
C ASN A 2 -9.08 1.04 19.34
N ASP A 3 -8.97 -0.25 19.04
CA ASP A 3 -7.79 -0.80 18.36
C ASP A 3 -8.21 -1.24 16.96
N LYS A 4 -8.57 -0.24 16.12
CA LYS A 4 -8.50 -0.44 14.67
C LYS A 4 -7.02 -0.54 14.35
N CYS A 5 -6.52 -1.77 14.24
CA CYS A 5 -5.12 -2.03 13.95
C CYS A 5 -4.70 -1.24 12.70
N LEU A 6 -3.65 -0.41 12.80
CA LEU A 6 -3.10 0.42 11.71
C LEU A 6 -2.49 -0.40 10.54
N GLN A 7 -2.78 -1.69 10.50
CA GLN A 7 -2.22 -2.65 9.55
C GLN A 7 -3.06 -2.73 8.29
N ILE A 8 -2.39 -2.92 7.16
CA ILE A 8 -3.03 -3.14 5.87
C ILE A 8 -3.46 -4.61 5.81
N ILE A 9 -4.75 -4.85 5.58
CA ILE A 9 -5.30 -6.20 5.41
C ILE A 9 -5.01 -6.66 3.99
N VAL A 10 -4.41 -7.85 3.88
CA VAL A 10 -4.14 -8.51 2.60
C VAL A 10 -4.59 -9.97 2.68
N ASN A 11 -5.03 -10.49 1.54
CA ASN A 11 -5.37 -11.90 1.39
C ASN A 11 -4.12 -12.67 0.96
N SER A 12 -3.89 -13.83 1.58
CA SER A 12 -2.82 -14.74 1.16
C SER A 12 -3.03 -15.18 -0.30
N MET A 13 -1.93 -15.45 -1.00
CA MET A 13 -1.87 -15.86 -2.41
C MET A 13 -2.40 -14.82 -3.42
N HIS A 14 -2.54 -13.56 -3.02
CA HIS A 14 -2.92 -12.47 -3.92
C HIS A 14 -1.73 -11.56 -4.21
N ARG A 15 -1.66 -11.06 -5.46
CA ARG A 15 -0.65 -10.09 -5.88
C ARG A 15 -1.10 -8.66 -5.57
N TYR A 16 -0.23 -7.89 -4.96
CA TYR A 16 -0.45 -6.50 -4.60
C TYR A 16 0.60 -5.60 -5.27
N GLN A 17 0.18 -4.38 -5.63
CA GLN A 17 1.05 -3.30 -6.12
C GLN A 17 0.95 -2.16 -5.11
N PRO A 18 2.01 -1.88 -4.32
CA PRO A 18 2.01 -0.73 -3.44
C PRO A 18 2.11 0.56 -4.26
N ASN A 19 1.43 1.60 -3.79
CA ASN A 19 1.42 2.94 -4.38
C ASN A 19 1.76 3.97 -3.32
N ILE A 20 2.51 4.99 -3.70
CA ILE A 20 2.83 6.14 -2.85
C ILE A 20 1.94 7.31 -3.25
N HIS A 21 1.23 7.89 -2.28
CA HIS A 21 0.36 9.05 -2.50
C HIS A 21 0.97 10.26 -1.80
N VAL A 22 1.32 11.29 -2.58
CA VAL A 22 1.80 12.58 -2.07
C VAL A 22 0.63 13.57 -2.10
N VAL A 23 0.22 14.03 -0.92
CA VAL A 23 -0.87 14.99 -0.77
C VAL A 23 -0.30 16.33 -0.35
N VAL A 24 -0.45 17.34 -1.21
CA VAL A 24 -0.08 18.72 -0.88
C VAL A 24 -1.29 19.38 -0.23
N HIS A 25 -1.12 19.77 1.03
CA HIS A 25 -2.06 20.64 1.72
C HIS A 25 -1.62 22.08 1.45
N ALA A 26 -2.32 22.77 0.54
CA ALA A 26 -2.15 24.20 0.32
C ALA A 26 -3.36 24.92 0.92
N ASP A 27 -3.11 25.92 1.77
CA ASP A 27 -4.14 26.73 2.38
C ASP A 27 -4.90 27.49 1.27
N GLY A 28 -6.13 27.06 0.98
CA GLY A 28 -7.05 27.73 0.06
C GLY A 28 -7.16 27.17 -1.35
N ASN A 29 -6.31 26.23 -1.80
CA ASN A 29 -6.36 25.70 -3.18
C ASN A 29 -6.49 24.18 -3.26
N GLY A 30 -7.46 23.61 -2.53
CA GLY A 30 -7.81 22.19 -2.60
C GLY A 30 -6.69 21.21 -2.18
N ARG A 31 -7.03 19.92 -2.05
CA ARG A 31 -6.03 18.87 -1.81
C ARG A 31 -5.55 18.34 -3.15
N GLN A 32 -4.32 18.66 -3.54
CA GLN A 32 -3.69 18.03 -4.70
C GLN A 32 -3.08 16.70 -4.27
N CYS A 33 -3.54 15.60 -4.85
CA CYS A 33 -3.01 14.27 -4.62
C CYS A 33 -2.32 13.75 -5.88
N ARG A 34 -1.05 13.35 -5.78
CA ARG A 34 -0.32 12.67 -6.86
C ARG A 34 0.00 11.25 -6.41
N THR A 35 -0.28 10.28 -7.28
CA THR A 35 -0.05 8.85 -7.04
C THR A 35 1.13 8.37 -7.85
N PHE A 36 2.03 7.63 -7.22
CA PHE A 36 3.21 7.02 -7.86
C PHE A 36 3.18 5.51 -7.66
N SER A 37 3.38 4.78 -8.75
CA SER A 37 3.43 3.32 -8.78
C SER A 37 4.79 2.86 -9.29
N PHE A 38 5.38 1.87 -8.62
CA PHE A 38 6.68 1.31 -8.99
C PHE A 38 6.48 -0.18 -9.34
N PRO A 39 6.44 -0.58 -10.62
CA PRO A 39 6.07 -1.95 -10.99
C PRO A 39 6.96 -3.04 -10.38
N ASN A 40 8.22 -2.72 -10.09
CA ASN A 40 9.18 -3.62 -9.44
C ASN A 40 8.90 -3.87 -7.94
N THR A 41 7.98 -3.15 -7.32
CA THR A 41 7.60 -3.34 -5.92
C THR A 41 6.34 -4.20 -5.76
N SER A 42 5.83 -4.81 -6.83
CA SER A 42 4.72 -5.76 -6.70
C SER A 42 5.18 -7.03 -5.98
N PHE A 43 4.34 -7.56 -5.10
CA PHE A 43 4.62 -8.77 -4.35
C PHE A 43 3.36 -9.64 -4.23
N MET A 44 3.55 -10.92 -3.87
CA MET A 44 2.47 -11.81 -3.48
C MET A 44 2.42 -11.90 -1.96
N ALA A 45 1.27 -11.60 -1.35
CA ALA A 45 1.10 -11.78 0.08
C ALA A 45 1.04 -13.28 0.39
N VAL A 46 1.81 -13.74 1.37
CA VAL A 46 1.86 -15.15 1.78
C VAL A 46 1.96 -15.25 3.30
N THR A 47 1.40 -16.31 3.88
CA THR A 47 1.53 -16.63 5.31
C THR A 47 2.81 -17.39 5.63
N ALA A 48 3.42 -18.00 4.61
CA ALA A 48 4.74 -18.64 4.68
C ALA A 48 5.45 -18.49 3.34
N TYR A 49 6.77 -18.31 3.37
CA TYR A 49 7.57 -18.24 2.15
C TYR A 49 7.41 -19.53 1.34
N GLN A 50 7.07 -19.37 0.06
CA GLN A 50 6.86 -20.49 -0.86
C GLN A 50 8.12 -20.83 -1.65
N ASN A 51 8.96 -19.84 -1.92
CA ASN A 51 10.17 -20.01 -2.70
C ASN A 51 11.31 -20.46 -1.78
N HIS A 52 11.94 -21.59 -2.11
CA HIS A 52 13.07 -22.16 -1.37
C HIS A 52 14.44 -21.64 -1.86
N ARG A 53 14.45 -20.75 -2.87
CA ARG A 53 15.67 -20.10 -3.36
C ARG A 53 16.22 -19.09 -2.36
#